data_AF-A0A1F3SUW9-F1
#
_entry.id   AF-A0A1F3SUW9-F1
#
_cell.length_a   1.000
_cell.length_b   1.000
_cell.length_c   1.000
_cell.angle_alpha   90.00
_cell.angle_beta   90.00
_cell.angle_gamma   90.00
#
_symmetry.space_group_name_H-M   'P 1'
#
loop_
_entity.id
_entity.type
_entity.pdbx_description
1 polymer ?
#
loop_
_entity_poly.entity_id
_entity_poly.type
_entity_poly.pdbx_seq_one_letter_code
_entity_poly.pdbx_strand_id
1 'polypeptide(L)' 'MNDKRLSLMNELVNEVTREAMDFDKIKILLDELNIPYSSDPIQLLNNVLKGIHPEAPKHEPQI' A
#
# COMPACT_ATOMS: atom_id res chain seq x y z
N MET A 1 -17.54 5.63 -10.11
CA MET A 1 -17.11 4.61 -9.11
C MET A 1 -15.59 4.41 -9.06
N ASN A 2 -14.82 4.82 -10.08
CA ASN A 2 -13.36 4.66 -10.07
C ASN A 2 -12.62 5.73 -9.21
N ASP A 3 -13.21 6.92 -9.06
CA ASP A 3 -12.58 8.07 -8.39
C ASP A 3 -12.39 7.87 -6.87
N LYS A 4 -13.35 7.18 -6.22
CA LYS A 4 -13.27 6.91 -4.78
C LYS A 4 -12.07 6.00 -4.45
N ARG A 5 -11.85 4.95 -5.25
CA ARG A 5 -10.73 4.02 -5.03
C ARG A 5 -9.38 4.71 -5.22
N LEU A 6 -9.25 5.55 -6.25
CA LEU A 6 -8.03 6.33 -6.49
C LEU A 6 -7.74 7.31 -5.34
N SER A 7 -8.79 7.97 -4.81
CA SER A 7 -8.65 8.87 -3.66
C SER A 7 -8.14 8.15 -2.41
N LEU A 8 -8.69 6.97 -2.11
CA LEU A 8 -8.27 6.16 -0.96
C LEU A 8 -6.82 5.66 -1.10
N MET A 9 -6.40 5.28 -2.32
CA MET A 9 -5.00 4.89 -2.57
C MET A 9 -4.03 6.07 -2.37
N ASN A 10 -4.40 7.27 -2.83
CA ASN A 10 -3.58 8.47 -2.61
C ASN A 10 -3.49 8.83 -1.13
N GLU A 11 -4.59 8.68 -0.39
CA GLU A 11 -4.59 8.93 1.04
C GLU A 11 -3.72 7.92 1.81
N LEU A 12 -3.77 6.64 1.41
CA LEU A 12 -2.91 5.60 1.97
C LEU A 12 -1.43 5.91 1.73
N VAL A 13 -1.05 6.29 0.50
CA VAL A 13 0.33 6.67 0.15
C VAL A 13 0.79 7.88 0.96
N ASN A 14 -0.04 8.91 1.09
CA ASN A 14 0.28 10.07 1.90
C ASN A 14 0.47 9.69 3.37
N GLU A 15 -0.34 8.79 3.93
CA GLU A 15 -0.21 8.40 5.34
C GLU A 15 1.05 7.57 5.62
N VAL A 16 1.43 6.65 4.72
CA VAL A 16 2.64 5.82 4.90
C VAL A 16 3.95 6.58 4.62
N THR A 17 3.89 7.72 3.95
CA THR A 17 5.07 8.58 3.67
C THR A 17 5.29 9.69 4.69
N ARG A 18 4.36 9.85 5.65
CA ARG A 18 4.50 10.82 6.75
C ARG A 18 5.53 10.34 7.77
N GLU A 19 6.30 11.29 8.30
CA GLU A 19 7.31 11.05 9.34
C GLU A 19 6.70 10.43 10.61
N ALA A 20 5.48 10.85 10.97
CA ALA A 20 4.67 10.25 12.01
C ALA A 20 3.49 9.52 11.37
N MET A 21 3.66 8.22 11.14
CA MET A 21 2.61 7.35 10.58
C MET A 21 1.50 7.09 11.61
N ASP A 22 0.24 7.28 11.20
CA ASP A 22 -0.93 6.86 11.95
C ASP A 22 -1.35 5.43 11.51
N PHE A 23 -0.95 4.44 12.31
CA PHE A 23 -1.23 3.03 12.02
C PHE A 23 -2.72 2.69 12.06
N ASP A 24 -3.52 3.37 12.88
CA ASP A 24 -4.96 3.13 12.94
C ASP A 24 -5.64 3.65 11.67
N LYS A 25 -5.21 4.82 11.18
CA LYS A 25 -5.69 5.36 9.91
C LYS A 25 -5.27 4.51 8.72
N ILE A 26 -4.02 4.04 8.67
CA ILE A 26 -3.54 3.13 7.63
C ILE A 26 -4.39 1.85 7.60
N LYS A 27 -4.71 1.28 8.77
CA LYS A 27 -5.55 0.09 8.89
C LYS A 27 -6.95 0.31 8.30
N ILE A 28 -7.60 1.43 8.64
CA ILE A 28 -8.91 1.81 8.10
C ILE A 28 -8.87 1.94 6.57
N LEU A 29 -7.84 2.61 6.02
CA LEU A 29 -7.69 2.79 4.57
C LEU A 29 -7.50 1.46 3.85
N LEU A 30 -6.75 0.52 4.44
CA LEU A 30 -6.57 -0.82 3.89
C LEU A 30 -7.87 -1.64 3.92
N ASP A 31 -8.64 -1.55 5.01
CA ASP A 31 -9.97 -2.17 5.10
C ASP A 31 -10.92 -1.60 4.03
N GLU A 32 -10.98 -0.27 3.84
CA GLU A 32 -11.80 0.35 2.80
C GLU A 32 -11.39 -0.04 1.38
N LEU A 33 -10.10 -0.26 1.15
CA LEU A 33 -9.55 -0.69 -0.13
C LEU A 33 -9.70 -2.20 -0.37
N ASN A 34 -10.16 -2.95 0.63
CA ASN A 34 -10.14 -4.42 0.70
C ASN A 34 -8.73 -5.00 0.45
N ILE A 35 -7.70 -4.35 1.00
CA ILE A 35 -6.31 -4.82 0.93
C ILE A 35 -6.02 -5.64 2.20
N PRO A 36 -5.77 -6.95 2.09
CA PRO A 36 -5.45 -7.76 3.25
C PRO A 36 -4.11 -7.34 3.86
N TYR A 37 -4.12 -7.12 5.18
CA TYR A 37 -2.91 -6.84 5.94
C TYR A 37 -2.64 -7.91 6.99
N SER A 38 -1.35 -8.16 7.19
CA SER A 38 -0.82 -9.02 8.24
C SER A 38 -0.68 -8.20 9.53
N SER A 39 -0.80 -8.85 10.69
CA SER A 39 -0.43 -8.27 11.99
C SER A 39 1.08 -8.02 12.12
N ASP A 40 1.89 -8.54 11.19
CA ASP A 40 3.31 -8.27 11.06
C ASP A 40 3.53 -6.94 10.29
N PRO A 41 4.06 -5.89 10.94
CA PRO A 41 4.29 -4.57 10.31
C PRO A 41 5.21 -4.62 9.09
N ILE A 42 6.14 -5.58 9.00
CA ILE A 42 7.06 -5.75 7.86
C ILE A 42 6.29 -6.32 6.65
N GLN A 43 5.38 -7.27 6.88
CA GLN A 43 4.51 -7.84 5.84
C GLN A 43 3.47 -6.81 5.36
N LEU A 44 2.91 -6.01 6.28
CA LEU A 44 2.05 -4.87 5.99
C LEU A 44 2.75 -3.90 5.02
N LEU A 45 3.96 -3.44 5.37
CA LEU A 45 4.74 -2.53 4.54
C LEU A 45 5.07 -3.16 3.17
N ASN A 46 5.47 -4.43 3.14
CA ASN A 46 5.73 -5.15 1.90
C ASN A 46 4.47 -5.27 1.02
N ASN A 47 3.29 -5.52 1.59
CA ASN A 47 2.04 -5.63 0.85
C ASN A 47 1.56 -4.29 0.33
N VAL A 48 1.72 -3.22 1.12
CA VAL A 48 1.45 -1.86 0.66
C VAL A 48 2.38 -1.53 -0.50
N LEU A 49 3.70 -1.68 -0.35
CA LEU A 49 4.69 -1.41 -1.40
C LEU A 49 4.47 -2.25 -2.67
N LYS A 50 4.15 -3.55 -2.55
CA LYS A 50 3.79 -4.42 -3.70
C LYS A 50 2.44 -4.04 -4.33
N GLY A 51 1.53 -3.44 -3.58
CA GLY A 51 0.25 -2.94 -4.08
C GLY A 51 0.37 -1.63 -4.86
N ILE A 52 1.39 -0.80 -4.55
CA ILE A 52 1.69 0.46 -5.27
C ILE A 52 2.69 0.23 -6.43
N HIS A 53 3.49 -0.82 -6.36
CA HIS A 53 4.35 -1.28 -7.45
C HIS A 53 3.93 -2.69 -7.87
N PRO A 54 3.10 -2.87 -8.93
CA PRO A 54 3.10 -4.15 -9.63
C PRO A 54 4.55 -4.43 -9.97
N GLU A 55 5.02 -5.64 -9.64
CA GLU A 55 6.41 -6.09 -9.81
C GLU A 55 7.11 -5.28 -10.91
N ALA A 56 8.09 -4.44 -10.54
CA ALA A 56 8.96 -3.87 -11.56
C ALA A 56 9.41 -5.07 -12.39
N PRO A 57 9.12 -5.09 -13.72
CA PRO A 57 9.25 -6.28 -14.54
C PRO A 57 10.58 -6.92 -14.21
N LYS A 58 10.57 -8.22 -13.89
CA LYS A 58 11.80 -8.98 -13.73
C LYS A 58 12.57 -8.80 -15.04
N HIS A 59 13.55 -7.92 -15.05
CA HIS A 59 14.62 -8.01 -16.02
C HIS A 59 15.35 -9.28 -15.62
N GLU A 60 14.95 -10.41 -16.20
CA GLU A 60 15.88 -11.52 -16.36
C GLU A 60 17.17 -10.90 -16.89
N PRO A 61 18.34 -11.14 -16.25
CA PRO A 61 19.58 -10.64 -16.79
C PRO A 61 19.71 -11.20 -18.21
N GLN A 62 19.66 -10.31 -19.20
CA GLN A 62 20.11 -10.64 -20.53
C GLN A 62 21.64 -10.56 -20.49
N ILE A 63 22.28 -11.73 -20.66
CA ILE A 63 23.71 -12.04 -20.87
C ILE A 63 24.47 -12.49 -19.61
#